data_AF-A0A9E5TTE9-F1
#
_entry.id   AF-A0A9E5TTE9-F1
#
_cell.length_a   1.000
_cell.length_b   1.000
_cell.length_c   1.000
_cell.angle_alpha   90.00
_cell.angle_beta   90.00
_cell.angle_gamma   90.00
#
_symmetry.space_group_name_H-M   'P 1'
#
loop_
_entity.id
_entity.type
_entity.pdbx_description
1 polymer ?
#
loop_
_entity_poly.entity_id
_entity_poly.type
_entity_poly.pdbx_seq_one_letter_code
_entity_poly.pdbx_strand_id
1 'polypeptide(L)'
;MRKGTIILLFLLMALLTVGVFYRNYTLDKNSGEQDGIRMGYLHGFNDARDGKTPNTENLRERLLIMGDSIYEKAFLVGARKGYLKGYDAGKGGD
;
A
#
# COMPACT_ATOMS: atom_id res chain seq x y z
N MET A 1 22.15 -33.43 26.27
CA MET A 1 21.39 -32.16 26.12
C MET A 1 20.02 -32.35 26.75
N ARG A 2 19.62 -31.48 27.68
CA ARG A 2 18.34 -31.61 28.41
C ARG A 2 17.20 -31.16 27.48
N LYS A 3 16.12 -31.94 27.38
CA LYS A 3 14.97 -31.72 26.47
C LYS A 3 14.41 -30.28 26.52
N GLY A 4 14.49 -29.61 27.67
CA GLY A 4 14.07 -28.21 27.83
C GLY A 4 14.88 -27.19 27.01
N THR A 5 16.17 -27.45 26.75
CA THR A 5 17.00 -26.54 25.94
C THR A 5 16.59 -26.56 24.47
N ILE A 6 16.18 -27.72 23.96
CA ILE A 6 15.71 -27.89 22.57
C ILE A 6 14.37 -27.18 22.36
N ILE A 7 13.44 -27.33 23.32
CA ILE A 7 12.13 -26.66 23.26
C ILE A 7 12.28 -25.13 23.31
N LEU A 8 13.18 -24.63 24.17
CA LEU A 8 13.45 -23.20 24.28
C LEU A 8 14.04 -22.62 22.98
N LEU A 9 14.98 -23.33 22.35
CA LEU A 9 15.55 -22.93 21.07
C LEU A 9 14.47 -22.91 19.96
N PHE A 10 13.55 -23.88 19.96
CA PHE A 10 12.46 -23.93 18.99
C PHE A 10 11.49 -22.74 19.15
N LEU A 11 11.13 -22.39 20.39
CA LEU A 11 10.30 -21.22 20.69
C LEU A 11 10.98 -19.91 20.27
N LEU A 12 12.28 -19.76 20.54
CA LEU A 12 13.06 -18.60 20.10
C LEU A 12 13.08 -18.46 18.58
N MET A 13 13.31 -19.56 17.86
CA MET A 13 13.30 -19.56 16.39
C MET A 13 11.91 -19.20 15.83
N ALA A 14 10.83 -19.71 16.44
CA ALA A 14 9.47 -19.38 16.03
C ALA A 14 9.16 -17.88 16.23
N LEU A 15 9.53 -17.31 17.37
CA LEU A 15 9.33 -15.87 17.66
C LEU A 15 10.12 -14.98 16.70
N LEU A 16 11.36 -15.33 16.38
CA LEU A 16 12.18 -14.59 15.41
C LEU A 16 11.57 -14.62 14.01
N THR A 17 11.07 -15.79 13.59
CA THR A 17 10.43 -15.95 12.26
C THR A 17 9.17 -15.09 12.14
N VAL A 18 8.31 -15.11 13.17
CA VAL A 18 7.09 -14.27 13.20
C VAL A 18 7.44 -12.79 13.23
N GLY A 19 8.44 -12.38 14.02
CA GLY A 19 8.88 -10.99 14.11
C GLY A 19 9.42 -10.44 12.78
N VAL A 20 10.21 -11.23 12.05
CA VAL A 20 10.73 -10.85 10.72
C VAL A 20 9.58 -10.74 9.71
N PHE A 21 8.66 -11.71 9.68
CA PHE A 21 7.50 -11.66 8.79
C PHE A 21 6.62 -10.43 9.06
N TYR A 22 6.33 -10.14 10.33
CA TYR A 22 5.51 -8.99 10.72
C TYR A 22 6.18 -7.66 10.36
N ARG A 23 7.50 -7.56 10.53
CA ARG A 23 8.25 -6.36 10.14
C ARG A 23 8.18 -6.14 8.63
N ASN A 24 8.44 -7.17 7.84
CA ASN A 24 8.38 -7.08 6.37
C ASN A 24 6.97 -6.75 5.89
N TYR A 25 5.94 -7.39 6.47
CA TYR A 25 4.54 -7.06 6.22
C TYR A 25 4.24 -5.58 6.46
N THR A 26 4.70 -5.03 7.58
CA THR A 26 4.43 -3.63 7.96
C THR A 26 5.15 -2.66 7.03
N LEU A 27 6.40 -2.96 6.65
CA LEU A 27 7.16 -2.15 5.70
C LEU A 27 6.52 -2.13 4.32
N ASP A 28 6.17 -3.29 3.78
CA ASP A 28 5.53 -3.41 2.46
C ASP A 28 4.16 -2.74 2.44
N LYS A 29 3.39 -2.90 3.51
CA LYS A 29 2.08 -2.25 3.65
C LYS A 29 2.22 -0.72 3.67
N ASN A 30 3.11 -0.18 4.49
CA ASN A 30 3.26 1.27 4.65
C ASN A 30 3.83 1.93 3.39
N SER A 31 4.86 1.32 2.80
CA SER A 31 5.48 1.82 1.56
C SER A 31 4.47 1.77 0.40
N GLY A 32 3.76 0.65 0.24
CA GLY A 32 2.70 0.51 -0.76
C GLY A 32 1.66 1.61 -0.61
N GLU A 33 1.08 1.77 0.58
CA GLU A 33 0.06 2.80 0.81
C GLU A 33 0.56 4.22 0.52
N GLN A 34 1.77 4.59 0.94
CA GLN A 34 2.32 5.93 0.69
C GLN A 34 2.58 6.20 -0.79
N ASP A 35 3.18 5.25 -1.50
CA ASP A 35 3.44 5.39 -2.93
C ASP A 35 2.14 5.44 -3.72
N GLY A 36 1.17 4.62 -3.33
CA GLY A 36 -0.19 4.66 -3.83
C GLY A 36 -0.80 6.05 -3.67
N ILE A 37 -0.76 6.64 -2.47
CA ILE A 37 -1.29 7.98 -2.21
C ILE A 37 -0.66 9.01 -3.16
N ARG A 38 0.67 8.99 -3.32
CA ARG A 38 1.38 9.94 -4.18
C ARG A 38 0.93 9.83 -5.65
N MET A 39 0.90 8.61 -6.18
CA MET A 39 0.53 8.34 -7.57
C MET A 39 -0.95 8.62 -7.85
N GLY A 40 -1.82 8.18 -6.93
CA GLY A 40 -3.25 8.46 -6.98
C GLY A 40 -3.52 9.95 -7.00
N TYR A 41 -2.91 10.71 -6.08
CA TYR A 41 -3.07 12.16 -5.99
C TYR A 41 -2.75 12.87 -7.30
N LEU A 42 -1.60 12.57 -7.90
CA LEU A 42 -1.20 13.19 -9.16
C LEU A 42 -2.20 12.88 -10.29
N HIS A 43 -2.67 11.64 -10.37
CA HIS A 43 -3.68 11.24 -11.34
C HIS A 43 -5.02 11.96 -11.14
N GLY A 44 -5.51 12.02 -9.90
CA GLY A 44 -6.75 12.71 -9.57
C GLY A 44 -6.66 14.19 -9.87
N PHE A 45 -5.56 14.83 -9.48
CA PHE A 45 -5.31 16.25 -9.74
C PHE A 45 -5.35 16.57 -11.24
N ASN A 46 -4.65 15.78 -12.04
CA ASN A 46 -4.65 15.94 -13.49
C ASN A 46 -6.03 15.69 -14.11
N ASP A 47 -6.74 14.64 -13.68
CA ASP A 47 -8.09 14.35 -14.17
C ASP A 47 -9.06 15.51 -13.86
N ALA A 48 -8.99 16.11 -12.67
CA ALA A 48 -9.79 17.27 -12.31
C ALA A 48 -9.45 18.49 -13.18
N ARG A 49 -8.16 18.78 -13.37
CA ARG A 49 -7.70 19.88 -14.22
C ARG A 49 -8.12 19.69 -15.68
N ASP A 50 -8.14 18.46 -16.15
CA ASP A 50 -8.61 18.09 -17.50
C ASP A 50 -10.14 18.06 -17.61
N GLY A 51 -10.88 18.35 -16.52
CA GLY A 51 -12.34 18.37 -16.50
C GLY A 51 -13.00 16.99 -16.59
N LYS A 52 -12.26 15.91 -16.34
CA LYS A 52 -12.79 14.52 -16.38
C LYS A 52 -13.58 14.23 -15.12
N THR A 53 -14.63 13.43 -15.21
CA THR A 53 -15.37 12.90 -14.04
C THR A 53 -14.47 12.03 -13.16
N PRO A 54 -14.55 12.09 -11.82
CA PRO A 54 -13.69 11.27 -10.98
C PRO A 54 -14.03 9.79 -11.16
N ASN A 55 -13.01 8.96 -11.42
CA ASN A 55 -13.19 7.51 -11.53
C ASN A 55 -12.03 6.76 -10.87
N THR A 56 -12.36 5.96 -9.85
CA THR A 56 -11.40 5.15 -9.09
C THR A 56 -11.49 3.64 -9.38
N GLU A 57 -12.50 3.20 -10.15
CA GLU A 57 -12.78 1.78 -10.37
C GLU A 57 -11.67 1.11 -11.18
N ASN A 58 -11.16 1.82 -12.21
CA ASN A 58 -10.11 1.34 -13.09
C ASN A 58 -8.70 1.79 -12.65
N LEU A 59 -8.51 2.35 -11.44
CA LEU A 59 -7.19 2.79 -10.98
C LEU A 59 -6.16 1.66 -10.93
N ARG A 60 -6.60 0.42 -10.67
CA ARG A 60 -5.71 -0.74 -10.67
C ARG A 60 -5.07 -0.95 -12.05
N GLU A 61 -5.87 -0.84 -13.10
CA GLU A 61 -5.46 -1.00 -14.50
C GLU A 61 -4.67 0.22 -14.97
N ARG A 62 -5.15 1.43 -14.66
CA ARG A 62 -4.50 2.70 -15.03
C ARG A 62 -3.12 2.85 -14.40
N LEU A 63 -2.92 2.32 -13.20
CA LEU A 63 -1.63 2.34 -12.50
C LEU A 63 -0.81 1.06 -12.72
N LEU A 64 -1.24 0.18 -13.64
CA LEU A 64 -0.53 -1.04 -14.03
C LEU A 64 -0.16 -1.94 -12.85
N ILE A 65 -1.05 -2.08 -11.87
CA ILE A 65 -0.84 -2.94 -10.70
C ILE A 65 -1.14 -4.39 -11.10
N MET A 66 -0.08 -5.16 -11.38
CA MET A 66 -0.19 -6.50 -11.98
C MET A 66 -0.21 -7.66 -10.99
N GLY A 67 0.24 -7.47 -9.74
CA GLY A 67 0.26 -8.53 -8.74
C GLY A 67 -0.77 -8.35 -7.62
N ASP A 68 -0.59 -9.18 -6.58
CA ASP A 68 -1.46 -9.27 -5.41
C ASP A 68 -0.68 -9.31 -4.08
N SER A 69 0.55 -8.77 -4.09
CA SER A 69 1.40 -8.65 -2.91
C SER A 69 0.80 -7.71 -1.86
N ILE A 70 1.35 -7.75 -0.64
CA ILE A 70 0.97 -6.83 0.44
C ILE A 70 1.18 -5.38 0.00
N TYR A 71 2.32 -5.11 -0.66
CA TYR A 71 2.64 -3.81 -1.24
C TYR A 71 1.59 -3.38 -2.25
N GLU A 72 1.26 -4.21 -3.24
CA GLU A 72 0.32 -3.84 -4.32
C GLU A 72 -1.11 -3.62 -3.82
N LYS A 73 -1.55 -4.43 -2.85
CA LYS A 73 -2.84 -4.23 -2.17
C LYS A 73 -2.86 -2.90 -1.43
N ALA A 74 -1.82 -2.61 -0.65
CA ALA A 74 -1.72 -1.35 0.08
C ALA A 74 -1.59 -0.15 -0.87
N PHE A 75 -0.86 -0.30 -1.97
CA PHE A 75 -0.73 0.68 -3.03
C PHE A 75 -2.07 1.02 -3.65
N LEU A 76 -2.90 0.04 -4.01
CA LEU A 76 -4.22 0.33 -4.57
C LEU A 76 -5.13 1.08 -3.57
N VAL A 77 -5.07 0.71 -2.29
CA VAL A 77 -5.79 1.44 -1.22
C VAL A 77 -5.30 2.89 -1.15
N GLY A 78 -3.99 3.09 -1.11
CA GLY A 78 -3.37 4.42 -1.11
C GLY A 78 -3.75 5.23 -2.34
N ALA A 79 -3.70 4.62 -3.52
CA ALA A 79 -4.03 5.24 -4.81
C ALA A 79 -5.45 5.75 -4.87
N ARG A 80 -6.43 4.97 -4.39
CA ARG A 80 -7.83 5.42 -4.31
C ARG A 80 -7.99 6.63 -3.37
N LYS A 81 -7.37 6.58 -2.20
CA LYS A 81 -7.40 7.70 -1.23
C LYS A 81 -6.72 8.95 -1.80
N GLY A 82 -5.56 8.78 -2.41
CA GLY A 82 -4.78 9.83 -3.04
C GLY A 82 -5.56 10.48 -4.17
N TYR A 83 -6.15 9.67 -5.06
CA TYR A 83 -6.91 10.13 -6.22
C TYR A 83 -8.04 11.08 -5.86
N LEU A 84 -8.90 10.71 -4.91
CA LEU A 84 -10.01 11.58 -4.52
C LEU A 84 -9.50 12.91 -3.96
N LYS A 85 -8.48 12.88 -3.09
CA LYS A 85 -7.85 14.09 -2.56
C LYS A 85 -7.22 14.96 -3.65
N GLY A 86 -6.52 14.35 -4.60
CA GLY A 86 -5.91 15.06 -5.72
C GLY A 86 -6.95 15.68 -6.63
N TYR A 87 -8.02 14.94 -6.91
CA TYR A 87 -9.13 15.39 -7.73
C TYR A 87 -9.86 16.58 -7.09
N ASP A 88 -10.14 16.53 -5.79
CA ASP A 88 -10.72 17.67 -5.07
C ASP A 88 -9.78 18.89 -5.06
N ALA A 89 -8.47 18.68 -4.89
CA ALA A 89 -7.48 19.75 -4.96
C ALA A 89 -7.37 20.37 -6.36
N GLY A 90 -7.47 19.58 -7.42
CA GLY A 90 -7.45 20.07 -8.81
C GLY A 90 -8.72 20.81 -9.21
N LYS A 91 -9.83 20.58 -8.50
CA LYS A 91 -11.09 21.34 -8.66
C LYS A 91 -11.12 22.66 -7.91
N GLY A 92 -10.41 22.74 -6.78
CA GLY A 92 -10.40 23.91 -5.89
C GLY A 92 -9.17 24.81 -6.04
N GLY A 93 -8.37 24.62 -7.09
CA GLY A 93 -7.24 25.48 -7.42
C GLY A 93 -7.69 26.73 -8.16
N ASP A 94 -8.30 27.67 -7.42
CA ASP A 94 -8.37 29.10 -7.79
C ASP A 94 -7.09 29.83 -7.32
#